data_AF-A0A8T5TCF5-F1
#
_entry.id   AF-A0A8T5TCF5-F1
#
_cell.length_a   1.000
_cell.length_b   1.000
_cell.length_c   1.000
_cell.angle_alpha   90.00
_cell.angle_beta   90.00
_cell.angle_gamma   90.00
#
_symmetry.space_group_name_H-M   'P 1'
#
loop_
_entity.id
_entity.type
_entity.pdbx_description
1 polymer ?
#
loop_
_entity_poly.entity_id
_entity_poly.type
_entity_poly.pdbx_seq_one_letter_code
_entity_poly.pdbx_strand_id
1 'polypeptide(L)'
;MKKKNSKNKILILFIIITLISILSIYSLNLYKNNNIGSGNNKDENVKDIKTSAFLATLNLTNSFEIDGNMYPIGTSIRITGIVYKEFPYTPLSGVDVTLKIDNQLRLGYTATSNISGEFTINYIIESSLNVYQSHIVEVQVTDPLYPILSDVYYPNNYIIDVNSTSYFSVIKGTTSYLPQEQITDLSGNLFFGNGSSGIPNSLIMYLWYNATHPNIGGIMGTITSSNGEIPSDITVPFNIYAGLYDLYIYFPSIYGVADSSSINITGIEIFRDLTCIWWDTSNPINVEEGQNVQISGKIVDSNDILREFKNRRFQLFDDSNYINTVTTDINGDFSDSYIIPGGLGPKTISIQIIASSSIFTFSNTNIPLNVSQPTIPPPFGIPLTPLQWFFIIGVPIIGAVIAVIGYYGYKRFNNRLIASQTIVIPLEQRIKNLKILKDSGRIEEALSYLFNSIYIELVSKKYGRIKKPNETIRDFAIISVKEFNLEPSKIYPFIQKVEEIIYARPYQVADKEFYETIELFSPIYYYLTGSTFILNF
;
A
#
# COMPACT_ATOMS: atom_id res chain seq x y z
N MET A 1 -23.14 31.03 44.80
CA MET A 1 -22.03 31.64 45.60
C MET A 1 -21.11 30.55 46.11
N LYS A 2 -19.79 30.85 46.21
CA LYS A 2 -18.66 30.01 46.70
C LYS A 2 -17.95 29.11 45.68
N LYS A 3 -17.12 29.71 44.82
CA LYS A 3 -15.97 29.06 44.17
C LYS A 3 -14.76 30.01 44.24
N LYS A 4 -14.18 30.18 45.43
CA LYS A 4 -13.03 31.10 45.67
C LYS A 4 -11.98 30.52 46.63
N ASN A 5 -11.67 29.22 46.54
CA ASN A 5 -10.70 28.59 47.46
C ASN A 5 -9.62 27.68 46.84
N SER A 6 -9.54 27.49 45.52
CA SER A 6 -8.46 26.66 44.93
C SER A 6 -7.16 27.42 44.67
N LYS A 7 -7.22 28.72 44.32
CA LYS A 7 -6.02 29.54 44.06
C LYS A 7 -5.14 29.72 45.30
N ASN A 8 -5.74 29.80 46.49
CA ASN A 8 -4.97 29.94 47.74
C ASN A 8 -4.23 28.65 48.12
N LYS A 9 -4.73 27.47 47.75
CA LYS A 9 -4.04 26.20 48.02
C LYS A 9 -2.78 26.03 47.16
N ILE A 10 -2.83 26.46 45.90
CA ILE A 10 -1.68 26.42 44.99
C ILE A 10 -0.61 27.42 45.44
N LEU A 11 -1.02 28.62 45.86
CA LEU A 11 -0.08 29.63 46.38
C LEU A 11 0.62 29.14 47.67
N ILE A 12 -0.12 28.53 48.60
CA ILE A 12 0.45 27.98 49.84
C ILE A 12 1.41 26.83 49.52
N LEU A 13 1.09 25.96 48.57
CA LEU A 13 1.99 24.87 48.15
C LEU A 13 3.29 25.43 47.56
N PHE A 14 3.20 26.49 46.75
CA PHE A 14 4.37 27.14 46.15
C PHE A 14 5.27 27.79 47.21
N ILE A 15 4.68 28.43 48.23
CA ILE A 15 5.40 29.02 49.37
C ILE A 15 6.09 27.94 50.21
N ILE A 16 5.45 26.78 50.43
CA ILE A 16 6.05 25.67 51.17
C ILE A 16 7.24 25.09 50.40
N ILE A 17 7.12 24.90 49.08
CA ILE A 17 8.22 24.38 48.25
C ILE A 17 9.40 25.37 48.24
N THR A 18 9.14 26.67 48.13
CA THR A 18 10.21 27.68 48.21
C THR A 18 10.86 27.74 49.59
N LEU A 19 10.09 27.59 50.68
CA LEU A 19 10.67 27.52 52.03
C LEU A 19 11.57 26.29 52.22
N ILE A 20 11.15 25.11 51.72
CA ILE A 20 11.95 23.88 51.79
C ILE A 20 13.25 24.03 50.99
N SER A 21 13.18 24.71 49.84
CA SER A 21 14.33 24.98 48.96
C SER A 21 15.33 25.96 49.60
N ILE A 22 14.84 26.94 50.35
CA ILE A 22 15.70 27.89 51.09
C ILE A 22 16.35 27.20 52.30
N LEU A 23 15.61 26.31 52.99
CA LEU A 23 16.12 25.56 54.13
C LEU A 23 17.22 24.56 53.74
N SER A 24 17.12 23.94 52.55
CA SER A 24 18.14 23.02 52.04
C SER A 24 19.43 23.74 51.60
N ILE A 25 19.32 24.97 51.09
CA ILE A 25 20.50 25.80 50.77
C ILE A 25 21.18 26.30 52.07
N TYR A 26 20.41 26.58 53.13
CA TYR A 26 20.96 26.98 54.42
C TYR A 26 21.66 25.84 55.17
N SER A 27 21.14 24.60 55.09
CA SER A 27 21.77 23.43 55.73
C SER A 27 23.09 23.03 55.05
N LEU A 28 23.21 23.21 53.73
CA LEU A 28 24.47 23.00 53.00
C LEU A 28 25.54 24.06 53.35
N ASN A 29 25.15 25.29 53.66
CA ASN A 29 26.09 26.33 54.08
C ASN A 29 26.53 26.20 55.56
N LEU A 30 25.72 25.62 56.43
CA LEU A 30 26.13 25.31 57.81
C LEU A 30 27.11 24.13 57.90
N TYR A 31 27.08 23.20 56.94
CA TYR A 31 28.03 22.09 56.90
C TYR A 31 29.42 22.52 56.38
N LYS A 32 29.50 23.61 55.61
CA LYS A 32 30.75 24.08 55.01
C LYS A 32 31.57 25.01 55.92
N ASN A 33 31.01 25.47 57.05
CA ASN A 33 31.61 26.55 57.85
C ASN A 33 32.02 26.14 59.28
N ASN A 34 32.03 24.85 59.62
CA ASN A 34 32.37 24.36 60.97
C ASN A 34 33.78 23.75 61.12
N ASN A 35 34.70 23.93 60.17
CA ASN A 35 36.07 23.41 60.27
C ASN A 35 37.16 24.48 60.28
N ILE A 36 36.96 25.57 61.04
CA ILE A 36 38.07 26.45 61.43
C ILE A 36 37.90 26.80 62.92
N GLY A 37 38.68 26.15 63.78
CA GLY A 37 38.71 26.36 65.22
C GLY A 37 40.00 25.83 65.83
N SER A 38 40.90 26.76 66.11
CA SER A 38 42.24 26.63 66.69
C SER A 38 42.22 26.33 68.20
N GLY A 39 43.09 25.42 68.64
CA GLY A 39 43.92 25.49 69.86
C GLY A 39 43.27 25.36 71.26
N ASN A 40 43.56 24.25 71.97
CA ASN A 40 44.50 24.23 73.11
C ASN A 40 44.49 22.90 73.89
N ASN A 41 45.70 22.37 74.08
CA ASN A 41 46.24 21.46 75.11
C ASN A 41 45.29 20.66 76.01
N LYS A 42 45.50 19.33 76.01
CA LYS A 42 45.75 18.54 77.22
C LYS A 42 46.57 17.30 76.89
N ASP A 43 47.63 17.11 77.66
CA ASP A 43 48.52 15.95 77.68
C ASP A 43 47.74 14.65 77.87
N GLU A 44 47.86 13.72 76.91
CA GLU A 44 47.85 12.28 77.22
C GLU A 44 48.87 11.57 76.33
N ASN A 45 49.78 10.85 76.99
CA ASN A 45 50.77 9.95 76.41
C ASN A 45 50.11 8.97 75.44
N VAL A 46 50.33 9.15 74.13
CA VAL A 46 50.04 8.12 73.13
C VAL A 46 51.28 7.91 72.27
N LYS A 47 51.75 6.67 72.32
CA LYS A 47 52.81 6.07 71.50
C LYS A 47 52.55 6.28 70.01
N ASP A 48 53.65 6.45 69.28
CA ASP A 48 53.81 6.25 67.84
C ASP A 48 52.91 7.08 66.92
N ILE A 49 53.46 8.23 66.50
CA ILE A 49 53.04 8.91 65.26
C ILE A 49 53.37 7.96 64.10
N LYS A 50 52.40 7.20 63.61
CA LYS A 50 52.42 6.65 62.25
C LYS A 50 52.06 7.76 61.29
N THR A 51 53.07 8.43 60.74
CA THR A 51 52.92 9.13 59.45
C THR A 51 52.59 8.07 58.40
N SER A 52 51.35 8.02 57.91
CA SER A 52 50.98 7.30 56.69
C SER A 52 51.60 8.04 55.51
N ALA A 53 52.88 7.78 55.24
CA ALA A 53 53.55 8.28 54.05
C ALA A 53 52.92 7.59 52.83
N PHE A 54 52.46 8.37 51.85
CA PHE A 54 52.03 7.83 50.55
C PHE A 54 53.15 6.97 49.96
N LEU A 55 52.80 5.78 49.48
CA LEU A 55 53.79 4.79 49.03
C LEU A 55 54.19 4.98 47.57
N ALA A 56 53.35 5.69 46.77
CA ALA A 56 53.66 6.11 45.42
C ALA A 56 52.85 7.35 45.02
N THR A 57 53.33 8.04 44.00
CA THR A 57 52.67 9.16 43.33
C THR A 57 52.52 8.82 41.85
N LEU A 58 51.32 9.04 41.29
CA LEU A 58 51.06 8.96 39.86
C LEU A 58 50.82 10.37 39.35
N ASN A 59 51.70 10.90 38.51
CA ASN A 59 51.62 12.25 37.97
C ASN A 59 51.41 12.24 36.46
N LEU A 60 50.44 12.99 35.95
CA LEU A 60 50.24 13.18 34.51
C LEU A 60 51.21 14.25 33.99
N THR A 61 51.84 14.03 32.83
CA THR A 61 53.03 14.80 32.42
C THR A 61 52.85 15.67 31.18
N ASN A 62 51.75 15.54 30.44
CA ASN A 62 51.49 16.25 29.20
C ASN A 62 50.28 17.22 29.27
N SER A 63 50.16 17.95 30.39
CA SER A 63 49.05 18.90 30.60
C SER A 63 48.94 19.96 29.49
N PHE A 64 50.05 20.47 28.96
CA PHE A 64 50.03 21.46 27.86
C PHE A 64 49.37 20.96 26.58
N GLU A 65 49.34 19.64 26.37
CA GLU A 65 48.71 19.04 25.20
C GLU A 65 47.23 18.77 25.40
N ILE A 66 46.77 18.60 26.65
CA ILE A 66 45.43 18.06 26.99
C ILE A 66 44.57 19.01 27.81
N ASP A 67 45.12 19.54 28.89
CA ASP A 67 44.36 20.25 29.91
C ASP A 67 43.81 21.58 29.37
N GLY A 68 42.50 21.76 29.51
CA GLY A 68 41.75 22.92 29.00
C GLY A 68 41.47 22.90 27.49
N ASN A 69 41.81 21.82 26.78
CA ASN A 69 41.57 21.70 25.34
C ASN A 69 40.23 21.03 25.01
N MET A 70 39.74 21.33 23.80
CA MET A 70 38.52 20.77 23.25
C MET A 70 38.82 19.69 22.22
N TYR A 71 38.13 18.56 22.32
CA TYR A 71 38.34 17.41 21.44
C TYR A 71 37.03 16.93 20.78
N PRO A 72 37.03 16.77 19.45
CA PRO A 72 35.91 16.16 18.76
C PRO A 72 35.72 14.70 19.19
N ILE A 73 34.45 14.30 19.35
CA ILE A 73 34.08 12.90 19.55
C ILE A 73 34.71 12.03 18.46
N GLY A 74 35.28 10.89 18.87
CA GLY A 74 35.97 9.94 17.99
C GLY A 74 37.44 10.29 17.69
N THR A 75 37.94 11.44 18.13
CA THR A 75 39.39 11.74 18.05
C THR A 75 40.16 10.97 19.12
N SER A 76 41.43 10.67 18.83
CA SER A 76 42.31 10.02 19.79
C SER A 76 43.25 11.02 20.45
N ILE A 77 43.30 11.00 21.78
CA ILE A 77 44.23 11.78 22.60
C ILE A 77 45.20 10.83 23.32
N ARG A 78 46.43 11.30 23.52
CA ARG A 78 47.49 10.51 24.15
C ARG A 78 47.74 11.00 25.56
N ILE A 79 47.33 10.25 26.57
CA ILE A 79 47.51 10.60 27.99
C ILE A 79 48.80 9.96 28.49
N THR A 80 49.76 10.78 28.95
CA THR A 80 51.04 10.29 29.48
C THR A 80 51.21 10.65 30.94
N GLY A 81 51.90 9.78 31.67
CA GLY A 81 52.23 10.04 33.07
C GLY A 81 53.38 9.17 33.55
N ILE A 82 53.74 9.36 34.82
CA ILE A 82 54.81 8.65 35.50
C ILE A 82 54.33 8.18 36.87
N VAL A 83 54.68 6.94 37.24
CA VAL A 83 54.45 6.36 38.56
C VAL A 83 55.80 6.22 39.28
N TYR A 84 55.92 6.79 40.48
CA TYR A 84 57.17 6.79 41.23
C TYR A 84 56.93 6.81 42.74
N LYS A 85 57.93 6.38 43.53
CA LYS A 85 57.97 6.62 45.00
C LYS A 85 58.61 7.96 45.26
N GLU A 86 58.10 8.76 46.20
CA GLU A 86 58.68 10.08 46.48
C GLU A 86 59.99 10.02 47.28
N PHE A 87 60.12 9.07 48.20
CA PHE A 87 61.27 8.97 49.10
C PHE A 87 61.78 7.52 49.24
N PRO A 88 62.96 7.20 48.67
CA PRO A 88 63.69 7.98 47.66
C PRO A 88 62.94 8.01 46.32
N TYR A 89 63.15 9.07 45.53
CA TYR A 89 62.61 9.15 44.17
C TYR A 89 63.01 7.92 43.37
N THR A 90 62.04 7.05 43.09
CA THR A 90 62.27 5.78 42.39
C THR A 90 61.12 5.51 41.44
N PRO A 91 61.34 5.52 40.11
CA PRO A 91 60.32 5.13 39.16
C PRO A 91 59.87 3.69 39.37
N LEU A 92 58.57 3.44 39.22
CA LEU A 92 57.98 2.13 39.42
C LEU A 92 57.62 1.50 38.07
N SER A 93 58.32 0.42 37.73
CA SER A 93 58.08 -0.35 36.50
C SER A 93 57.06 -1.46 36.73
N GLY A 94 56.30 -1.78 35.69
CA GLY A 94 55.37 -2.91 35.69
C GLY A 94 54.05 -2.62 36.41
N VAL A 95 53.80 -1.38 36.83
CA VAL A 95 52.55 -0.94 37.45
C VAL A 95 51.47 -0.77 36.38
N ASP A 96 50.37 -1.50 36.53
CA ASP A 96 49.18 -1.35 35.70
C ASP A 96 48.33 -0.15 36.12
N VAL A 97 47.97 0.66 35.13
CA VAL A 97 47.14 1.85 35.29
C VAL A 97 45.95 1.82 34.33
N THR A 98 44.84 2.42 34.74
CA THR A 98 43.60 2.49 33.97
C THR A 98 43.09 3.93 33.92
N LEU A 99 42.59 4.33 32.76
CA LEU A 99 41.94 5.62 32.56
C LEU A 99 40.65 5.74 33.37
N LYS A 100 40.39 6.92 33.92
CA LYS A 100 39.18 7.27 34.67
C LYS A 100 38.64 8.59 34.15
N ILE A 101 37.40 8.59 33.67
CA ILE A 101 36.71 9.80 33.18
C ILE A 101 35.48 10.03 34.05
N ASP A 102 35.31 11.24 34.59
CA ASP A 102 34.19 11.61 35.47
C ASP A 102 33.93 10.59 36.59
N ASN A 103 35.01 10.18 37.25
CA ASN A 103 34.99 9.18 38.33
C ASN A 103 34.58 7.76 37.89
N GLN A 104 34.51 7.47 36.58
CA GLN A 104 34.24 6.14 36.04
C GLN A 104 35.48 5.54 35.40
N LEU A 105 35.87 4.33 35.83
CA LEU A 105 36.97 3.59 35.22
C LEU A 105 36.61 3.12 33.81
N ARG A 106 37.58 3.25 32.91
CA ARG A 106 37.48 2.81 31.52
C ARG A 106 38.41 1.63 31.30
N LEU A 107 37.91 0.43 31.64
CA LEU A 107 38.69 -0.82 31.64
C LEU A 107 39.29 -1.21 30.28
N GLY A 108 38.81 -0.63 29.18
CA GLY A 108 39.39 -0.82 27.83
C GLY A 108 40.62 0.05 27.55
N TYR A 109 40.95 1.00 28.43
CA TYR A 109 42.04 1.95 28.27
C TYR A 109 43.03 1.81 29.43
N THR A 110 43.92 0.83 29.31
CA THR A 110 44.94 0.52 30.30
C THR A 110 46.35 0.68 29.73
N ALA A 111 47.33 0.84 30.61
CA ALA A 111 48.74 0.80 30.26
C ALA A 111 49.54 0.22 31.42
N THR A 112 50.73 -0.30 31.11
CA THR A 112 51.70 -0.74 32.11
C THR A 112 52.91 0.20 32.04
N SER A 113 53.34 0.70 33.19
CA SER A 113 54.52 1.56 33.31
C SER A 113 55.81 0.83 32.87
N ASN A 114 56.66 1.53 32.14
CA ASN A 114 57.95 1.03 31.66
C ASN A 114 59.04 1.07 32.76
N ILE A 115 60.28 0.73 32.41
CA ILE A 115 61.43 0.76 33.34
C ILE A 115 61.72 2.12 33.97
N SER A 116 61.28 3.20 33.31
CA SER A 116 61.39 4.59 33.78
C SER A 116 60.12 5.05 34.52
N GLY A 117 59.19 4.13 34.82
CA GLY A 117 57.91 4.42 35.46
C GLY A 117 56.89 5.14 34.58
N GLU A 118 57.21 5.38 33.30
CA GLU A 118 56.36 6.12 32.38
C GLU A 118 55.30 5.21 31.77
N PHE A 119 54.11 5.75 31.55
CA PHE A 119 53.03 5.08 30.83
C PHE A 119 52.40 5.99 29.78
N THR A 120 51.69 5.38 28.84
CA THR A 120 50.94 6.09 27.80
C THR A 120 49.64 5.35 27.51
N ILE A 121 48.52 6.07 27.59
CA ILE A 121 47.19 5.58 27.25
C ILE A 121 46.69 6.36 26.03
N ASN A 122 46.33 5.65 24.96
CA ASN A 122 45.66 6.27 23.81
C ASN A 122 44.15 6.17 24.00
N TYR A 123 43.51 7.28 24.37
CA TYR A 123 42.07 7.36 24.59
C TYR A 123 41.36 7.84 23.32
N ILE A 124 40.22 7.25 22.98
CA ILE A 124 39.34 7.77 21.92
C ILE A 124 38.16 8.45 22.62
N ILE A 125 37.92 9.73 22.32
CA ILE A 125 36.80 10.49 22.90
C ILE A 125 35.49 9.77 22.61
N GLU A 126 34.86 9.25 23.66
CA GLU A 126 33.67 8.42 23.54
C GLU A 126 32.44 9.23 23.15
N SER A 127 31.56 8.65 22.34
CA SER A 127 30.31 9.29 21.92
C SER A 127 29.28 9.46 23.04
N SER A 128 29.51 8.86 24.20
CA SER A 128 28.68 8.94 25.40
C SER A 128 29.02 10.15 26.29
N LEU A 129 30.13 10.85 26.03
CA LEU A 129 30.49 12.05 26.77
C LEU A 129 29.53 13.20 26.42
N ASN A 130 29.23 14.04 27.41
CA ASN A 130 28.24 15.10 27.31
C ASN A 130 28.90 16.38 26.80
N VAL A 131 28.59 16.76 25.56
CA VAL A 131 29.11 17.97 24.88
C VAL A 131 28.73 19.30 25.52
N TYR A 132 27.88 19.32 26.56
CA TYR A 132 27.51 20.53 27.30
C TYR A 132 28.30 20.73 28.61
N GLN A 133 29.22 19.81 28.95
CA GLN A 133 30.01 19.91 30.18
C GLN A 133 31.46 19.55 29.92
N SER A 134 32.34 20.11 30.73
CA SER A 134 33.73 19.68 30.80
C SER A 134 33.84 18.33 31.53
N HIS A 135 34.83 17.54 31.16
CA HIS A 135 35.08 16.20 31.68
C HIS A 135 36.43 16.14 32.40
N ILE A 136 36.45 15.46 33.55
CA ILE A 136 37.68 15.26 34.32
C ILE A 136 38.34 13.95 33.88
N VAL A 137 39.59 14.06 33.43
CA VAL A 137 40.45 12.96 33.00
C VAL A 137 41.48 12.66 34.10
N GLU A 138 41.41 11.45 34.63
CA GLU A 138 42.29 10.92 35.67
C GLU A 138 42.87 9.58 35.21
N VAL A 139 43.96 9.15 35.84
CA VAL A 139 44.49 7.79 35.69
C VAL A 139 44.67 7.20 37.06
N GLN A 140 44.17 5.97 37.24
CA GLN A 140 44.19 5.26 38.51
C GLN A 140 45.08 4.02 38.41
N VAL A 141 45.85 3.72 39.45
CA VAL A 141 46.58 2.45 39.56
C VAL A 141 45.57 1.32 39.80
N THR A 142 45.63 0.27 38.96
CA THR A 142 44.71 -0.88 39.01
C THR A 142 45.44 -2.21 39.21
N ASP A 143 46.75 -2.17 39.42
CA ASP A 143 47.61 -3.34 39.55
C ASP A 143 47.24 -4.23 40.76
N PRO A 144 46.86 -5.50 40.55
CA PRO A 144 46.57 -6.44 41.64
C PRO A 144 47.82 -7.03 42.30
N LEU A 145 49.01 -6.93 41.67
CA LEU A 145 50.29 -7.45 42.18
C LEU A 145 50.95 -6.53 43.21
N TYR A 146 50.48 -5.29 43.32
CA TYR A 146 50.91 -4.33 44.35
C TYR A 146 49.74 -3.92 45.28
N PRO A 147 49.18 -4.82 46.09
CA PRO A 147 48.15 -4.48 47.09
C PRO A 147 48.66 -3.52 48.19
N ILE A 148 49.97 -3.27 48.23
CA ILE A 148 50.65 -2.31 49.12
C ILE A 148 50.60 -0.88 48.57
N LEU A 149 50.21 -0.67 47.31
CA LEU A 149 49.95 0.65 46.73
C LEU A 149 48.49 1.10 46.98
N SER A 150 47.93 0.78 48.15
CA SER A 150 46.61 1.29 48.54
C SER A 150 46.59 2.82 48.70
N ASP A 151 47.76 3.41 48.94
CA ASP A 151 47.96 4.83 49.17
C ASP A 151 48.81 5.45 48.04
N VAL A 152 48.20 5.60 46.85
CA VAL A 152 48.75 6.36 45.73
C VAL A 152 48.24 7.80 45.79
N TYR A 153 49.15 8.77 45.72
CA TYR A 153 48.81 10.17 45.59
C TYR A 153 48.65 10.56 44.11
N TYR A 154 47.57 11.28 43.79
CA TYR A 154 47.23 11.77 42.45
C TYR A 154 47.27 13.31 42.49
N PRO A 155 48.40 13.95 42.12
CA PRO A 155 48.61 15.37 42.28
C PRO A 155 47.84 16.22 41.26
N ASN A 156 47.47 15.63 40.12
CA ASN A 156 46.81 16.34 39.03
C ASN A 156 45.79 15.47 38.28
N ASN A 157 44.91 16.17 37.57
CA ASN A 157 43.99 15.65 36.58
C ASN A 157 44.00 16.62 35.38
N TYR A 158 43.36 16.22 34.29
CA TYR A 158 43.09 17.14 33.18
C TYR A 158 41.60 17.43 33.09
N ILE A 159 41.26 18.61 32.59
CA ILE A 159 39.91 18.98 32.21
C ILE A 159 39.87 19.06 30.69
N ILE A 160 38.95 18.33 30.06
CA ILE A 160 38.73 18.42 28.61
C ILE A 160 37.30 18.83 28.31
N ASP A 161 37.11 19.58 27.23
CA ASP A 161 35.80 19.79 26.63
C ASP A 161 35.63 18.87 25.42
N VAL A 162 34.39 18.51 25.09
CA VAL A 162 34.09 17.65 23.94
C VAL A 162 33.08 18.31 23.02
N ASN A 163 33.33 18.27 21.72
CA ASN A 163 32.40 18.76 20.70
C ASN A 163 32.03 17.65 19.70
N SER A 164 30.97 17.87 18.93
CA SER A 164 30.50 16.94 17.91
C SER A 164 30.25 17.65 16.59
N THR A 165 30.20 16.89 15.51
CA THR A 165 29.59 17.40 14.27
C THR A 165 28.07 17.40 14.41
N SER A 166 27.35 17.96 13.44
CA SER A 166 25.90 17.84 13.38
C SER A 166 25.43 17.39 12.00
N TYR A 167 24.23 16.81 11.93
CA TYR A 167 23.58 16.51 10.66
C TYR A 167 22.07 16.52 10.79
N PHE A 168 21.39 16.79 9.68
CA PHE A 168 19.95 16.69 9.57
C PHE A 168 19.55 15.30 9.07
N SER A 169 18.56 14.68 9.72
CA SER A 169 17.87 13.48 9.24
C SER A 169 16.42 13.84 9.00
N VAL A 170 16.03 13.98 7.74
CA VAL A 170 14.72 14.52 7.36
C VAL A 170 14.04 13.64 6.33
N ILE A 171 12.75 13.43 6.53
CA ILE A 171 11.84 12.73 5.64
C ILE A 171 10.79 13.74 5.18
N LYS A 172 10.71 13.92 3.86
CA LYS A 172 9.69 14.73 3.20
C LYS A 172 8.53 13.84 2.77
N GLY A 173 7.29 14.26 3.01
CA GLY A 173 6.13 13.63 2.41
C GLY A 173 5.87 14.07 0.96
N THR A 174 4.65 13.83 0.50
CA THR A 174 4.17 14.05 -0.87
C THR A 174 3.01 15.04 -0.95
N THR A 175 2.78 15.81 0.11
CA THR A 175 1.68 16.76 0.22
C THR A 175 1.96 18.01 -0.62
N SER A 176 0.96 18.45 -1.38
CA SER A 176 0.99 19.74 -2.07
C SER A 176 0.61 20.88 -1.11
N TYR A 177 1.22 22.06 -1.25
CA TYR A 177 1.02 23.17 -0.31
C TYR A 177 0.49 24.46 -0.96
N LEU A 178 -0.21 25.27 -0.16
CA LEU A 178 -0.61 26.62 -0.51
C LEU A 178 0.27 27.66 0.22
N PRO A 179 0.34 28.92 -0.27
CA PRO A 179 0.96 30.02 0.47
C PRO A 179 0.40 30.12 1.89
N GLN A 180 1.27 30.46 2.84
CA GLN A 180 0.97 30.59 4.28
C GLN A 180 0.61 29.28 5.01
N GLU A 181 0.66 28.14 4.36
CA GLU A 181 0.49 26.85 5.04
C GLU A 181 1.77 26.42 5.76
N GLN A 182 1.58 25.74 6.89
CA GLN A 182 2.63 24.99 7.56
C GLN A 182 2.93 23.68 6.83
N ILE A 183 4.21 23.32 6.72
CA ILE A 183 4.64 22.03 6.17
C ILE A 183 4.39 20.93 7.20
N THR A 184 3.27 20.22 7.08
CA THR A 184 2.84 19.22 8.08
C THR A 184 3.46 17.84 7.86
N ASP A 185 3.96 17.55 6.66
CA ASP A 185 4.55 16.25 6.31
C ASP A 185 6.09 16.26 6.25
N LEU A 186 6.70 17.31 6.81
CA LEU A 186 8.12 17.35 7.06
C LEU A 186 8.39 16.81 8.46
N SER A 187 9.08 15.68 8.53
CA SER A 187 9.48 15.07 9.80
C SER A 187 10.98 14.86 9.81
N GLY A 188 11.61 15.04 10.97
CA GLY A 188 13.04 14.87 11.06
C GLY A 188 13.64 15.51 12.30
N ASN A 189 14.93 15.28 12.48
CA ASN A 189 15.68 15.79 13.61
C ASN A 189 17.02 16.35 13.16
N LEU A 190 17.52 17.33 13.90
CA LEU A 190 18.91 17.72 13.93
C LEU A 190 19.62 16.86 14.98
N PHE A 191 20.62 16.09 14.56
CA PHE A 191 21.39 15.19 15.42
C PHE A 191 22.82 15.66 15.61
N PHE A 192 23.40 15.31 16.75
CA PHE A 192 24.85 15.25 16.89
C PHE A 192 25.41 14.16 15.96
N GLY A 193 26.65 14.31 15.51
CA GLY A 193 27.31 13.39 14.58
C GLY A 193 27.44 11.95 15.07
N ASN A 194 27.28 11.73 16.38
CA ASN A 194 27.20 10.39 16.98
C ASN A 194 25.87 9.66 16.72
N GLY A 195 24.87 10.35 16.16
CA GLY A 195 23.59 9.80 15.70
C GLY A 195 22.62 9.32 16.78
N SER A 196 22.96 9.48 18.07
CA SER A 196 22.16 8.94 19.18
C SER A 196 21.32 9.99 19.89
N SER A 197 21.68 11.27 19.80
CA SER A 197 21.04 12.36 20.54
C SER A 197 20.72 13.53 19.61
N GLY A 198 19.46 13.98 19.63
CA GLY A 198 19.06 15.19 18.91
C GLY A 198 19.60 16.44 19.59
N ILE A 199 19.85 17.51 18.82
CA ILE A 199 20.33 18.80 19.33
C ILE A 199 19.10 19.64 19.74
N PRO A 200 18.81 19.78 21.04
CA PRO A 200 17.57 20.37 21.49
C PRO A 200 17.59 21.90 21.45
N ASN A 201 16.40 22.51 21.39
CA ASN A 201 16.19 23.96 21.58
C ASN A 201 17.14 24.86 20.77
N SER A 202 17.49 24.41 19.56
CA SER A 202 18.52 25.03 18.73
C SER A 202 17.89 25.81 17.59
N LEU A 203 18.38 27.02 17.36
CA LEU A 203 17.96 27.83 16.22
C LEU A 203 18.39 27.16 14.93
N ILE A 204 17.43 26.86 14.07
CA ILE A 204 17.65 26.51 12.67
C ILE A 204 17.10 27.63 11.80
N MET A 205 17.80 27.92 10.72
CA MET A 205 17.40 28.87 9.71
C MET A 205 16.89 28.12 8.48
N TYR A 206 15.93 28.68 7.78
CA TYR A 206 15.46 28.11 6.53
C TYR A 206 15.11 29.18 5.50
N LEU A 207 15.25 28.83 4.23
CA LEU A 207 14.90 29.69 3.11
C LEU A 207 14.29 28.88 1.97
N TRP A 208 13.38 29.51 1.24
CA TRP A 208 12.73 28.95 0.07
C TRP A 208 13.37 29.48 -1.19
N TYR A 209 13.58 28.61 -2.16
CA TYR A 209 14.15 29.02 -3.45
C TYR A 209 13.75 28.09 -4.58
N ASN A 210 13.88 28.57 -5.80
CA ASN A 210 13.87 27.74 -7.01
C ASN A 210 14.87 28.32 -8.02
N ALA A 211 14.97 27.70 -9.20
CA ALA A 211 15.92 28.12 -10.24
C ALA A 211 15.73 29.57 -10.71
N THR A 212 14.53 30.13 -10.59
CA THR A 212 14.19 31.48 -11.10
C THR A 212 14.12 32.54 -10.01
N HIS A 213 13.96 32.14 -8.75
CA HIS A 213 13.77 33.03 -7.61
C HIS A 213 14.60 32.56 -6.42
N PRO A 214 15.85 33.04 -6.31
CA PRO A 214 16.66 32.78 -5.13
C PRO A 214 16.08 33.55 -3.93
N ASN A 215 15.80 32.85 -2.83
CA ASN A 215 15.44 33.41 -1.52
C ASN A 215 14.09 34.17 -1.46
N ILE A 216 12.99 33.45 -1.72
CA ILE A 216 11.62 33.98 -1.54
C ILE A 216 11.23 33.95 -0.06
N GLY A 217 10.70 35.08 0.43
CA GLY A 217 10.28 35.23 1.84
C GLY A 217 11.42 35.59 2.79
N GLY A 218 12.67 35.62 2.29
CA GLY A 218 13.85 35.87 3.11
C GLY A 218 14.26 34.65 3.96
N ILE A 219 15.31 34.84 4.76
CA ILE A 219 15.76 33.82 5.70
C ILE A 219 14.87 33.88 6.94
N MET A 220 14.21 32.77 7.25
CA MET A 220 13.39 32.59 8.43
C MET A 220 14.11 31.72 9.45
N GLY A 221 13.63 31.72 10.69
CA GLY A 221 14.20 30.92 11.78
C GLY A 221 13.12 30.22 12.59
N THR A 222 13.45 29.02 13.07
CA THR A 222 12.63 28.27 14.03
C THR A 222 13.54 27.49 14.98
N ILE A 223 12.98 26.88 16.03
CA ILE A 223 13.74 26.25 17.12
C ILE A 223 13.40 24.76 17.18
N THR A 224 14.43 23.90 17.18
CA THR A 224 14.23 22.46 17.37
C THR A 224 13.59 22.15 18.71
N SER A 225 12.78 21.10 18.79
CA SER A 225 12.15 20.70 20.03
C SER A 225 13.18 20.16 21.05
N SER A 226 12.73 19.77 22.24
CA SER A 226 13.61 19.22 23.29
C SER A 226 14.31 17.90 22.95
N ASN A 227 13.91 17.22 21.86
CA ASN A 227 14.57 16.02 21.35
C ASN A 227 15.32 16.28 20.02
N GLY A 228 15.47 17.55 19.61
CA GLY A 228 16.08 17.93 18.34
C GLY A 228 15.18 17.81 17.11
N GLU A 229 13.90 17.52 17.27
CA GLU A 229 12.93 17.45 16.16
C GLU A 229 12.76 18.82 15.49
N ILE A 230 12.69 18.81 14.16
CA ILE A 230 12.39 19.98 13.35
C ILE A 230 10.91 20.32 13.57
N PRO A 231 10.57 21.55 13.99
CA PRO A 231 9.20 21.92 14.27
C PRO A 231 8.36 21.99 13.00
N SER A 232 7.07 21.71 13.15
CA SER A 232 6.07 21.76 12.08
C SER A 232 5.59 23.19 11.76
N ASP A 233 6.23 24.22 12.32
CA ASP A 233 5.85 25.62 12.13
C ASP A 233 6.53 26.29 10.92
N ILE A 234 7.36 25.54 10.18
CA ILE A 234 7.92 25.97 8.90
C ILE A 234 6.76 26.28 7.95
N THR A 235 6.68 27.55 7.53
CA THR A 235 5.54 28.07 6.77
C THR A 235 5.96 28.44 5.35
N VAL A 236 5.08 28.18 4.39
CA VAL A 236 5.23 28.61 3.00
C VAL A 236 5.07 30.14 2.90
N PRO A 237 6.01 30.88 2.26
CA PRO A 237 5.91 32.33 2.14
C PRO A 237 4.64 32.79 1.43
N PHE A 238 4.02 33.89 1.87
CA PHE A 238 2.80 34.43 1.24
C PHE A 238 3.00 34.86 -0.22
N ASN A 239 4.18 35.38 -0.55
CA ASN A 239 4.53 35.93 -1.86
C ASN A 239 5.12 34.89 -2.83
N ILE A 240 5.03 33.61 -2.51
CA ILE A 240 5.52 32.53 -3.39
C ILE A 240 4.58 32.35 -4.60
N TYR A 241 5.16 32.11 -5.77
CA TYR A 241 4.41 31.78 -6.97
C TYR A 241 4.11 30.28 -7.02
N ALA A 242 3.12 29.85 -7.80
CA ALA A 242 2.89 28.44 -8.04
C ALA A 242 4.10 27.80 -8.75
N GLY A 243 4.52 26.61 -8.33
CA GLY A 243 5.64 25.88 -8.94
C GLY A 243 6.28 24.85 -8.00
N LEU A 244 7.42 24.32 -8.44
CA LEU A 244 8.30 23.47 -7.64
C LEU A 244 9.35 24.33 -6.93
N TYR A 245 9.51 24.10 -5.62
CA TYR A 245 10.46 24.81 -4.77
C TYR A 245 11.31 23.86 -3.96
N ASP A 246 12.49 24.34 -3.60
CA ASP A 246 13.39 23.69 -2.68
C ASP A 246 13.39 24.48 -1.35
N LEU A 247 13.49 23.76 -0.25
CA LEU A 247 13.62 24.28 1.10
C LEU A 247 15.02 23.96 1.62
N TYR A 248 15.85 24.99 1.74
CA TYR A 248 17.17 24.88 2.35
C TYR A 248 17.06 25.16 3.84
N ILE A 249 17.50 24.22 4.67
CA ILE A 249 17.55 24.33 6.12
C ILE A 249 19.02 24.32 6.57
N TYR A 250 19.37 25.23 7.46
CA TYR A 250 20.73 25.46 7.94
C TYR A 250 20.77 25.59 9.46
N PHE A 251 21.74 24.92 10.09
CA PHE A 251 22.07 25.06 11.49
C PHE A 251 23.42 25.79 11.61
N PRO A 252 23.48 26.97 12.28
CA PRO A 252 24.66 27.84 12.28
C PRO A 252 25.85 27.42 13.15
N SER A 253 25.77 26.29 13.86
CA SER A 253 26.67 25.84 14.94
C SER A 253 26.29 26.36 16.34
N ILE A 254 26.72 25.62 17.37
CA ILE A 254 26.80 26.07 18.75
C ILE A 254 28.27 26.03 19.13
N TYR A 255 28.84 27.20 19.43
CA TYR A 255 30.26 27.32 19.77
C TYR A 255 30.64 26.33 20.87
N GLY A 256 31.64 25.50 20.59
CA GLY A 256 32.18 24.52 21.51
C GLY A 256 31.33 23.26 21.73
N VAL A 257 30.20 23.12 21.04
CA VAL A 257 29.26 22.00 21.26
C VAL A 257 29.01 21.23 19.96
N ALA A 258 28.59 21.93 18.90
CA ALA A 258 28.22 21.32 17.63
C ALA A 258 28.58 22.18 16.43
N ASP A 259 29.21 21.60 15.41
CA ASP A 259 29.49 22.27 14.14
C ASP A 259 28.22 22.54 13.33
N SER A 260 28.30 23.46 12.37
CA SER A 260 27.19 23.79 11.47
C SER A 260 26.85 22.66 10.52
N SER A 261 25.57 22.54 10.12
CA SER A 261 25.13 21.61 9.09
C SER A 261 24.00 22.20 8.25
N SER A 262 23.72 21.59 7.10
CA SER A 262 22.60 22.00 6.25
C SER A 262 22.00 20.83 5.49
N ILE A 263 20.74 20.96 5.10
CA ILE A 263 20.05 20.03 4.22
C ILE A 263 19.21 20.79 3.20
N ASN A 264 19.10 20.23 2.00
CA ASN A 264 18.22 20.74 0.97
C ASN A 264 17.08 19.75 0.70
N ILE A 265 15.84 20.19 0.91
CA ILE A 265 14.63 19.40 0.68
C ILE A 265 14.04 19.85 -0.65
N THR A 266 14.12 18.99 -1.67
CA THR A 266 13.79 19.39 -3.04
C THR A 266 12.37 19.04 -3.45
N GLY A 267 11.85 19.78 -4.45
CA GLY A 267 10.61 19.42 -5.15
C GLY A 267 9.36 19.50 -4.28
N ILE A 268 9.22 20.53 -3.46
CA ILE A 268 7.99 20.88 -2.76
C ILE A 268 7.07 21.58 -3.74
N GLU A 269 5.88 21.02 -3.95
CA GLU A 269 4.89 21.58 -4.87
C GLU A 269 4.04 22.65 -4.18
N ILE A 270 4.09 23.86 -4.74
CA ILE A 270 3.29 24.99 -4.27
C ILE A 270 2.24 25.35 -5.32
N PHE A 271 1.00 25.47 -4.87
CA PHE A 271 -0.16 25.88 -5.67
C PHE A 271 -0.67 27.23 -5.21
N ARG A 272 -1.34 27.98 -6.09
CA ARG A 272 -1.90 29.28 -5.73
C ARG A 272 -3.33 29.43 -6.23
N ASP A 273 -3.51 29.15 -7.50
CA ASP A 273 -4.80 29.17 -8.17
C ASP A 273 -5.18 27.73 -8.49
N LEU A 274 -6.24 27.24 -7.89
CA LEU A 274 -6.70 25.87 -8.09
C LEU A 274 -8.01 25.86 -8.87
N THR A 275 -8.22 24.82 -9.65
CA THR A 275 -9.49 24.52 -10.32
C THR A 275 -9.84 23.05 -10.17
N CYS A 276 -11.10 22.70 -10.39
CA CYS A 276 -11.61 21.34 -10.32
C CYS A 276 -12.10 20.89 -11.70
N ILE A 277 -11.60 19.75 -12.15
CA ILE A 277 -12.06 19.05 -13.34
C ILE A 277 -13.02 17.96 -12.88
N TRP A 278 -14.31 18.16 -13.13
CA TRP A 278 -15.35 17.19 -12.79
C TRP A 278 -15.44 16.08 -13.83
N TRP A 279 -15.60 14.83 -13.39
CA TRP A 279 -15.64 13.67 -14.30
C TRP A 279 -16.99 13.44 -14.98
N ASP A 280 -18.09 13.90 -14.39
CA ASP A 280 -19.38 13.90 -15.07
C ASP A 280 -19.50 15.16 -15.95
N THR A 281 -19.34 14.96 -17.26
CA THR A 281 -19.38 16.02 -18.26
C THR A 281 -20.79 16.38 -18.71
N SER A 282 -21.84 15.72 -18.17
CA SER A 282 -23.22 16.12 -18.47
C SER A 282 -23.53 17.41 -17.70
N ASN A 283 -23.34 18.56 -18.34
CA ASN A 283 -23.57 19.86 -17.73
C ASN A 283 -24.86 20.48 -18.33
N PRO A 284 -25.98 20.60 -17.57
CA PRO A 284 -26.17 20.21 -16.17
C PRO A 284 -26.46 18.71 -15.98
N ILE A 285 -26.10 18.17 -14.81
CA ILE A 285 -26.42 16.78 -14.45
C ILE A 285 -27.89 16.77 -14.01
N ASN A 286 -28.73 16.00 -14.71
CA ASN A 286 -30.13 15.85 -14.34
C ASN A 286 -30.25 14.76 -13.29
N VAL A 287 -30.72 15.12 -12.10
CA VAL A 287 -30.81 14.24 -10.93
C VAL A 287 -32.18 14.39 -10.27
N GLU A 288 -32.69 13.31 -9.68
CA GLU A 288 -33.95 13.36 -8.93
C GLU A 288 -33.71 13.68 -7.46
N GLU A 289 -34.68 14.34 -6.82
CA GLU A 289 -34.68 14.52 -5.37
C GLU A 289 -34.59 13.16 -4.65
N GLY A 290 -33.70 13.05 -3.67
CA GLY A 290 -33.45 11.80 -2.93
C GLY A 290 -32.60 10.77 -3.69
N GLN A 291 -32.20 11.04 -4.94
CA GLN A 291 -31.26 10.21 -5.67
C GLN A 291 -29.87 10.30 -5.03
N ASN A 292 -29.18 9.16 -4.93
CA ASN A 292 -27.78 9.13 -4.57
C ASN A 292 -26.91 9.35 -5.82
N VAL A 293 -26.05 10.36 -5.78
CA VAL A 293 -25.18 10.80 -6.87
C VAL A 293 -23.74 10.62 -6.45
N GLN A 294 -22.91 10.09 -7.35
CA GLN A 294 -21.48 10.00 -7.13
C GLN A 294 -20.80 11.28 -7.65
N ILE A 295 -20.29 12.10 -6.73
CA ILE A 295 -19.57 13.32 -7.02
C ILE A 295 -18.09 12.95 -7.15
N SER A 296 -17.49 13.18 -8.32
CA SER A 296 -16.10 12.83 -8.57
C SER A 296 -15.40 13.81 -9.50
N GLY A 297 -14.09 13.96 -9.31
CA GLY A 297 -13.28 14.89 -10.08
C GLY A 297 -11.82 14.89 -9.65
N LYS A 298 -11.08 15.84 -10.18
CA LYS A 298 -9.66 16.06 -9.92
C LYS A 298 -9.42 17.53 -9.62
N ILE A 299 -8.60 17.83 -8.61
CA ILE A 299 -8.17 19.21 -8.30
C ILE A 299 -6.79 19.45 -8.89
N VAL A 300 -6.63 20.53 -9.67
CA VAL A 300 -5.40 20.87 -10.41
C VAL A 300 -5.06 22.36 -10.32
N ASP A 301 -3.84 22.73 -10.72
CA ASP A 301 -3.48 24.14 -10.92
C ASP A 301 -4.30 24.75 -12.06
N SER A 302 -4.86 25.94 -11.85
CA SER A 302 -5.67 26.65 -12.85
C SER A 302 -4.86 27.03 -14.09
N ASN A 303 -3.56 27.23 -13.93
CA ASN A 303 -2.66 27.62 -15.01
C ASN A 303 -1.99 26.41 -15.69
N ASP A 304 -2.01 25.23 -15.05
CA ASP A 304 -1.40 24.01 -15.56
C ASP A 304 -2.14 22.76 -15.05
N ILE A 305 -3.05 22.25 -15.87
CA ILE A 305 -3.89 21.09 -15.55
C ILE A 305 -3.10 19.79 -15.31
N LEU A 306 -1.81 19.75 -15.67
CA LEU A 306 -0.95 18.58 -15.42
C LEU A 306 -0.42 18.55 -13.98
N ARG A 307 -0.52 19.67 -13.25
CA ARG A 307 -0.12 19.77 -11.85
C ARG A 307 -1.33 19.50 -10.97
N GLU A 308 -1.32 18.35 -10.30
CA GLU A 308 -2.45 17.83 -9.55
C GLU A 308 -2.27 18.12 -8.05
N PHE A 309 -3.34 18.52 -7.36
CA PHE A 309 -3.30 18.88 -5.95
C PHE A 309 -3.57 17.65 -5.07
N LYS A 310 -2.50 17.04 -4.57
CA LYS A 310 -2.48 15.65 -4.06
C LYS A 310 -2.49 15.57 -2.55
N ASN A 311 -3.16 14.54 -2.01
CA ASN A 311 -3.21 14.24 -0.57
C ASN A 311 -3.78 15.38 0.28
N ARG A 312 -4.79 16.09 -0.25
CA ARG A 312 -5.35 17.29 0.39
C ARG A 312 -6.79 17.15 0.77
N ARG A 313 -7.11 17.62 1.98
CA ARG A 313 -8.47 17.69 2.51
C ARG A 313 -9.18 18.94 2.02
N PHE A 314 -10.41 18.76 1.58
CA PHE A 314 -11.32 19.84 1.19
C PHE A 314 -12.75 19.51 1.61
N GLN A 315 -13.61 20.51 1.63
CA GLN A 315 -15.01 20.41 1.98
C GLN A 315 -15.86 20.56 0.72
N LEU A 316 -16.88 19.71 0.60
CA LEU A 316 -17.90 19.79 -0.43
C LEU A 316 -19.12 20.54 0.09
N PHE A 317 -19.73 21.36 -0.76
CA PHE A 317 -20.92 22.14 -0.44
C PHE A 317 -21.98 22.06 -1.53
N ASP A 318 -23.25 22.04 -1.13
CA ASP A 318 -24.45 22.22 -2.00
C ASP A 318 -25.10 23.57 -1.68
N ASP A 319 -25.01 24.54 -2.60
CA ASP A 319 -25.54 25.90 -2.43
C ASP A 319 -25.18 26.55 -1.06
N SER A 320 -23.96 26.28 -0.56
CA SER A 320 -23.40 26.68 0.76
C SER A 320 -23.71 25.76 1.94
N ASN A 321 -24.46 24.68 1.77
CA ASN A 321 -24.64 23.67 2.82
C ASN A 321 -23.50 22.65 2.78
N TYR A 322 -22.82 22.48 3.92
CA TYR A 322 -21.74 21.49 4.03
C TYR A 322 -22.28 20.07 3.78
N ILE A 323 -21.63 19.35 2.88
CA ILE A 323 -21.92 17.96 2.54
C ILE A 323 -21.00 17.05 3.34
N ASN A 324 -19.70 17.09 3.04
CA ASN A 324 -18.70 16.18 3.57
C ASN A 324 -17.28 16.77 3.42
N THR A 325 -16.31 16.16 4.11
CA THR A 325 -14.88 16.44 3.93
C THR A 325 -14.23 15.27 3.23
N VAL A 326 -13.59 15.54 2.10
CA VAL A 326 -12.98 14.53 1.22
C VAL A 326 -11.48 14.82 1.11
N THR A 327 -10.69 13.79 0.84
CA THR A 327 -9.24 13.91 0.61
C THR A 327 -8.93 13.48 -0.82
N THR A 328 -8.15 14.27 -1.55
CA THR A 328 -7.61 13.84 -2.85
C THR A 328 -6.60 12.72 -2.67
N ASP A 329 -6.54 11.79 -3.62
CA ASP A 329 -5.52 10.74 -3.63
C ASP A 329 -4.16 11.23 -4.17
N ILE A 330 -3.25 10.28 -4.45
CA ILE A 330 -1.91 10.56 -5.00
C ILE A 330 -1.91 11.09 -6.44
N ASN A 331 -3.04 11.01 -7.14
CA ASN A 331 -3.24 11.56 -8.48
C ASN A 331 -4.11 12.84 -8.46
N GLY A 332 -4.43 13.34 -7.27
CA GLY A 332 -5.30 14.51 -7.10
C GLY A 332 -6.79 14.20 -7.32
N ASP A 333 -7.15 12.93 -7.43
CA ASP A 333 -8.51 12.47 -7.71
C ASP A 333 -9.33 12.34 -6.43
N PHE A 334 -10.64 12.51 -6.54
CA PHE A 334 -11.57 12.29 -5.44
C PHE A 334 -12.90 11.71 -5.93
N SER A 335 -13.59 11.01 -5.03
CA SER A 335 -14.95 10.55 -5.24
C SER A 335 -15.69 10.50 -3.91
N ASP A 336 -16.94 10.94 -3.89
CA ASP A 336 -17.83 10.88 -2.72
C ASP A 336 -19.27 10.59 -3.14
N SER A 337 -20.06 10.03 -2.22
CA SER A 337 -21.48 9.70 -2.46
C SER A 337 -22.36 10.72 -1.76
N TYR A 338 -23.30 11.32 -2.49
CA TYR A 338 -24.16 12.39 -1.99
C TYR A 338 -25.63 12.17 -2.34
N ILE A 339 -26.50 12.23 -1.34
CA ILE A 339 -27.95 12.14 -1.54
C ILE A 339 -28.48 13.56 -1.77
N ILE A 340 -29.12 13.79 -2.93
CA ILE A 340 -29.67 15.10 -3.29
C ILE A 340 -30.77 15.49 -2.28
N PRO A 341 -30.61 16.60 -1.53
CA PRO A 341 -31.57 17.02 -0.55
C PRO A 341 -32.79 17.62 -1.24
N GLY A 342 -33.90 17.72 -0.49
CA GLY A 342 -35.15 18.24 -1.03
C GLY A 342 -35.05 19.63 -1.64
N GLY A 343 -35.87 19.88 -2.66
CA GLY A 343 -35.92 21.15 -3.39
C GLY A 343 -35.67 21.00 -4.88
N LEU A 344 -36.47 21.72 -5.68
CA LEU A 344 -36.42 21.71 -7.14
C LEU A 344 -35.60 22.89 -7.68
N GLY A 345 -35.03 22.69 -8.87
CA GLY A 345 -34.34 23.75 -9.61
C GLY A 345 -32.83 23.57 -9.69
N PRO A 346 -32.12 24.59 -10.20
CA PRO A 346 -30.68 24.54 -10.34
C PRO A 346 -30.01 24.59 -8.97
N LYS A 347 -29.14 23.62 -8.70
CA LYS A 347 -28.25 23.60 -7.53
C LYS A 347 -26.79 23.65 -7.95
N THR A 348 -25.90 24.08 -7.06
CA THR A 348 -24.47 24.15 -7.34
C THR A 348 -23.65 23.39 -6.30
N ILE A 349 -22.87 22.42 -6.80
CA ILE A 349 -21.84 21.77 -5.98
C ILE A 349 -20.55 22.57 -6.06
N SER A 350 -19.98 22.91 -4.91
CA SER A 350 -18.71 23.65 -4.81
C SER A 350 -17.74 22.99 -3.83
N ILE A 351 -16.46 23.36 -3.95
CA ILE A 351 -15.35 22.84 -3.13
C ILE A 351 -14.71 24.01 -2.37
N GLN A 352 -14.31 23.76 -1.11
CA GLN A 352 -13.50 24.69 -0.31
C GLN A 352 -12.30 23.98 0.30
N ILE A 353 -11.09 24.51 0.16
CA ILE A 353 -9.90 23.88 0.74
C ILE A 353 -9.74 24.28 2.19
N ILE A 354 -9.46 23.28 3.02
CA ILE A 354 -9.04 23.50 4.39
C ILE A 354 -7.52 23.69 4.38
N ALA A 355 -7.10 24.94 4.53
CA ALA A 355 -5.71 25.29 4.77
C ALA A 355 -5.49 25.55 6.27
N SER A 356 -4.28 25.27 6.75
CA SER A 356 -3.95 25.19 8.18
C SER A 356 -4.04 26.53 8.93
N SER A 357 -3.96 27.66 8.22
CA SER A 357 -3.92 29.01 8.80
C SER A 357 -4.96 29.98 8.21
N SER A 358 -5.60 29.63 7.09
CA SER A 358 -6.61 30.45 6.40
C SER A 358 -7.51 29.56 5.55
N ILE A 359 -8.82 29.83 5.49
CA ILE A 359 -9.70 29.10 4.56
C ILE A 359 -9.50 29.70 3.16
N PHE A 360 -8.74 29.02 2.29
CA PHE A 360 -8.70 29.37 0.87
C PHE A 360 -9.99 28.89 0.22
N THR A 361 -10.87 29.84 -0.06
CA THR A 361 -12.14 29.59 -0.74
C THR A 361 -11.87 29.70 -2.23
N PHE A 362 -12.19 28.65 -2.99
CA PHE A 362 -12.11 28.68 -4.44
C PHE A 362 -12.97 29.79 -5.03
N SER A 363 -12.56 30.25 -6.21
CA SER A 363 -13.50 30.73 -7.22
C SER A 363 -14.34 29.54 -7.73
N ASN A 364 -15.49 29.29 -7.11
CA ASN A 364 -16.66 28.60 -7.64
C ASN A 364 -16.45 27.71 -8.89
N THR A 365 -15.84 26.55 -8.76
CA THR A 365 -15.99 25.48 -9.76
C THR A 365 -17.31 24.79 -9.50
N ASN A 366 -18.39 25.37 -10.02
CA ASN A 366 -19.73 24.89 -9.80
C ASN A 366 -20.13 23.88 -10.87
N ILE A 367 -20.64 22.71 -10.48
CA ILE A 367 -21.48 21.90 -11.38
C ILE A 367 -22.94 22.29 -11.14
N PRO A 368 -23.67 22.77 -12.16
CA PRO A 368 -25.10 22.93 -12.04
C PRO A 368 -25.79 21.56 -12.07
N LEU A 369 -26.59 21.27 -11.05
CA LEU A 369 -27.50 20.14 -10.99
C LEU A 369 -28.90 20.63 -11.31
N ASN A 370 -29.62 19.95 -12.19
CA ASN A 370 -31.05 20.18 -12.36
C ASN A 370 -31.81 19.13 -11.57
N VAL A 371 -32.38 19.54 -10.44
CA VAL A 371 -33.17 18.64 -9.59
C VAL A 371 -34.62 18.61 -10.05
N SER A 372 -35.07 17.45 -10.54
CA SER A 372 -36.47 17.18 -10.83
C SER A 372 -37.15 16.43 -9.69
N GLN A 373 -38.49 16.52 -9.64
CA GLN A 373 -39.26 15.68 -8.73
C GLN A 373 -38.92 14.21 -8.97
N PRO A 374 -38.90 13.36 -7.93
CA PRO A 374 -38.78 11.93 -8.13
C PRO A 374 -39.91 11.53 -9.07
N THR A 375 -39.59 10.78 -10.12
CA THR A 375 -40.64 10.23 -10.98
C THR A 375 -41.41 9.21 -10.15
N ILE A 376 -42.47 9.66 -9.49
CA ILE A 376 -43.45 8.75 -8.91
C ILE A 376 -43.99 7.99 -10.12
N PRO A 377 -43.76 6.66 -10.23
CA PRO A 377 -44.40 5.90 -11.29
C PRO A 377 -45.90 6.22 -11.19
N PRO A 378 -46.58 6.54 -12.31
CA PRO A 378 -47.98 6.96 -12.27
C PRO A 378 -48.74 5.96 -11.40
N PRO A 379 -49.65 6.41 -10.51
CA PRO A 379 -50.35 5.53 -9.60
C PRO A 379 -50.95 4.41 -10.44
N PHE A 380 -50.41 3.21 -10.26
CA PHE A 380 -50.87 2.03 -10.97
C PHE A 380 -52.35 1.86 -10.66
N GLY A 381 -53.18 2.08 -11.67
CA GLY A 381 -54.52 1.54 -11.78
C GLY A 381 -55.56 2.15 -10.84
N ILE A 382 -56.51 2.84 -11.46
CA ILE A 382 -57.92 2.65 -11.09
C ILE A 382 -58.12 1.13 -10.98
N PRO A 383 -58.64 0.57 -9.85
CA PRO A 383 -58.81 -0.87 -9.73
C PRO A 383 -59.74 -1.36 -10.83
N LEU A 384 -59.16 -2.01 -11.85
CA LEU A 384 -59.92 -2.65 -12.92
C LEU A 384 -60.76 -3.76 -12.29
N THR A 385 -62.05 -3.75 -12.59
CA THR A 385 -62.98 -4.77 -12.10
C THR A 385 -62.55 -6.16 -12.61
N PRO A 386 -62.88 -7.25 -11.90
CA PRO A 386 -62.52 -8.62 -12.33
C PRO A 386 -62.90 -8.95 -13.77
N LEU A 387 -63.99 -8.35 -14.28
CA LEU A 387 -64.45 -8.49 -15.66
C LEU A 387 -63.48 -7.84 -16.66
N GLN A 388 -62.91 -6.67 -16.34
CA GLN A 388 -61.96 -5.98 -17.20
C GLN A 388 -60.62 -6.71 -17.26
N TRP A 389 -60.17 -7.31 -16.15
CA TRP A 389 -58.99 -8.18 -16.14
C TRP A 389 -59.16 -9.41 -17.03
N PHE A 390 -60.36 -9.99 -17.08
CA PHE A 390 -60.65 -11.13 -17.96
C PHE A 390 -60.55 -10.75 -19.45
N PHE A 391 -61.00 -9.56 -19.85
CA PHE A 391 -60.86 -9.12 -21.25
C PHE A 391 -59.44 -8.72 -21.62
N ILE A 392 -58.68 -8.12 -20.70
CA ILE A 392 -57.29 -7.67 -20.97
C ILE A 392 -56.29 -8.83 -20.96
N ILE A 393 -56.42 -9.78 -20.03
CA ILE A 393 -55.48 -10.89 -19.88
C ILE A 393 -56.06 -12.20 -20.41
N GLY A 394 -57.33 -12.50 -20.11
CA GLY A 394 -57.95 -13.78 -20.45
C GLY A 394 -58.10 -13.99 -21.96
N VAL A 395 -58.60 -12.98 -22.69
CA VAL A 395 -58.84 -13.09 -24.14
C VAL A 395 -57.54 -13.27 -24.95
N PRO A 396 -56.44 -12.52 -24.72
CA PRO A 396 -55.18 -12.76 -25.42
C PRO A 396 -54.57 -14.14 -25.12
N ILE A 397 -54.67 -14.62 -23.87
CA ILE A 397 -54.17 -15.95 -23.51
C ILE A 397 -54.98 -17.05 -24.22
N ILE A 398 -56.31 -16.94 -24.26
CA ILE A 398 -57.17 -17.88 -24.99
C ILE A 398 -56.85 -17.85 -26.49
N GLY A 399 -56.65 -16.67 -27.08
CA GLY A 399 -56.23 -16.52 -28.48
C GLY A 399 -54.88 -17.19 -28.77
N ALA A 400 -53.89 -17.01 -27.90
CA ALA A 400 -52.58 -17.64 -28.03
C ALA A 400 -52.66 -19.18 -27.91
N VAL A 401 -53.45 -19.69 -26.96
CA VAL A 401 -53.63 -21.14 -26.77
C VAL A 401 -54.31 -21.78 -27.98
N ILE A 402 -55.36 -21.15 -28.54
CA ILE A 402 -56.04 -21.64 -29.75
C ILE A 402 -55.09 -21.65 -30.96
N ALA A 403 -54.26 -20.61 -31.13
CA ALA A 403 -53.28 -20.55 -32.21
C ALA A 403 -52.22 -21.65 -32.10
N VAL A 404 -51.72 -21.93 -30.89
CA VAL A 404 -50.74 -23.01 -30.65
C VAL A 404 -51.36 -24.39 -30.91
N ILE A 405 -52.59 -24.63 -30.45
CA ILE A 405 -53.30 -25.90 -30.69
C ILE A 405 -53.59 -26.08 -32.19
N GLY A 406 -54.02 -25.03 -32.90
CA GLY A 406 -54.27 -25.05 -34.34
C GLY A 406 -53.01 -25.36 -35.15
N TYR A 407 -51.88 -24.73 -34.79
CA TYR A 407 -50.60 -24.99 -35.43
C TYR A 407 -50.10 -26.43 -35.21
N TYR A 408 -50.20 -26.95 -33.98
CA TYR A 408 -49.83 -28.34 -33.69
C TYR A 408 -50.76 -29.36 -34.36
N GLY A 409 -52.07 -29.07 -34.44
CA GLY A 409 -53.04 -29.89 -35.16
C GLY A 409 -52.73 -30.00 -36.66
N TYR A 410 -52.45 -28.86 -37.31
CA TYR A 410 -52.11 -28.81 -38.73
C TYR A 410 -50.83 -29.58 -39.06
N LYS A 411 -49.76 -29.38 -38.27
CA LYS A 411 -48.48 -30.09 -38.46
C LYS A 411 -48.63 -31.61 -38.31
N ARG A 412 -49.46 -32.06 -37.36
CA ARG A 412 -49.70 -33.50 -37.14
C ARG A 412 -50.54 -34.14 -38.25
N PHE A 413 -51.43 -33.38 -38.88
CA PHE A 413 -52.27 -33.87 -39.97
C PHE A 413 -51.48 -34.04 -41.28
N ASN A 414 -50.61 -33.07 -41.61
CA ASN A 414 -49.82 -33.12 -42.85
C ASN A 414 -48.84 -34.31 -42.88
N ASN A 415 -48.28 -34.68 -41.72
CA ASN A 415 -47.38 -35.84 -41.61
C ASN A 415 -48.09 -37.19 -41.80
N ARG A 416 -49.43 -37.27 -41.69
CA ARG A 416 -50.19 -38.51 -41.92
C ARG A 416 -50.60 -38.70 -43.38
N LEU A 417 -50.71 -37.63 -44.17
CA LEU A 417 -51.07 -37.71 -45.60
C LEU A 417 -49.89 -38.17 -46.49
N ILE A 418 -48.65 -38.01 -46.04
CA ILE A 418 -47.43 -38.47 -46.75
C ILE A 418 -47.15 -39.97 -46.47
N ALA A 419 -47.67 -40.53 -45.38
CA ALA A 419 -47.44 -41.93 -44.99
C ALA A 419 -48.32 -42.96 -45.73
N SER A 420 -49.33 -42.54 -46.51
CA SER A 420 -50.30 -43.43 -47.17
C SER A 420 -50.16 -43.53 -48.69
N GLN A 421 -49.12 -42.96 -49.30
CA GLN A 421 -48.85 -43.13 -50.73
C GLN A 421 -47.93 -44.34 -50.97
N THR A 422 -48.44 -45.38 -51.64
CA THR A 422 -47.63 -46.45 -52.22
C THR A 422 -46.94 -45.91 -53.48
N ILE A 423 -45.62 -45.84 -53.45
CA ILE A 423 -44.85 -45.33 -54.59
C ILE A 423 -44.41 -46.51 -55.44
N VAL A 424 -44.86 -46.55 -56.69
CA VAL A 424 -44.32 -47.45 -57.71
C VAL A 424 -43.01 -46.84 -58.21
N ILE A 425 -41.88 -47.45 -57.85
CA ILE A 425 -40.55 -46.98 -58.26
C ILE A 425 -39.99 -48.00 -59.28
N PRO A 426 -39.63 -47.59 -60.50
CA PRO A 426 -39.03 -48.49 -61.48
C PRO A 426 -37.57 -48.79 -61.08
N LEU A 427 -37.38 -49.80 -60.21
CA LEU A 427 -36.06 -50.19 -59.69
C LEU A 427 -35.40 -51.32 -60.50
N GLU A 428 -36.03 -51.81 -61.56
CA GLU A 428 -35.55 -52.93 -62.37
C GLU A 428 -34.12 -52.73 -62.87
N GLN A 429 -33.82 -51.54 -63.42
CA GLN A 429 -32.47 -51.21 -63.91
C GLN A 429 -31.45 -51.15 -62.77
N ARG A 430 -31.85 -50.68 -61.58
CA ARG A 430 -30.95 -50.56 -60.42
C ARG A 430 -30.68 -51.91 -59.77
N ILE A 431 -31.68 -52.79 -59.70
CA ILE A 431 -31.52 -54.18 -59.26
C ILE A 431 -30.63 -54.94 -60.24
N LYS A 432 -30.76 -54.70 -61.55
CA LYS A 432 -29.87 -55.27 -62.57
C LYS A 432 -28.41 -54.80 -62.39
N ASN A 433 -28.20 -53.51 -62.11
CA ASN A 433 -26.86 -52.98 -61.84
C ASN A 433 -26.26 -53.58 -60.55
N LEU A 434 -27.07 -53.74 -59.50
CA LEU A 434 -26.66 -54.41 -58.27
C LEU A 434 -26.18 -55.85 -58.55
N LYS A 435 -26.91 -56.58 -59.41
CA LYS A 435 -26.53 -57.92 -59.86
C LYS A 435 -25.21 -57.94 -60.63
N ILE A 436 -25.02 -57.03 -61.60
CA ILE A 436 -23.78 -56.92 -62.36
C ILE A 436 -22.58 -56.66 -61.43
N LEU A 437 -22.72 -55.76 -60.45
CA LEU A 437 -21.65 -55.46 -59.50
C LEU A 437 -21.28 -56.69 -58.68
N LYS A 438 -22.28 -57.44 -58.20
CA LYS A 438 -22.05 -58.70 -57.46
C LYS A 438 -21.40 -59.77 -58.33
N ASP A 439 -21.91 -60.02 -59.54
CA ASP A 439 -21.39 -61.07 -60.44
C ASP A 439 -19.97 -60.76 -60.96
N SER A 440 -19.58 -59.47 -60.98
CA SER A 440 -18.22 -59.03 -61.30
C SER A 440 -17.22 -59.14 -60.13
N GLY A 441 -17.64 -59.65 -58.98
CA GLY A 441 -16.81 -59.78 -57.77
C GLY A 441 -16.65 -58.49 -56.95
N ARG A 442 -17.39 -57.43 -57.29
CA ARG A 442 -17.32 -56.11 -56.62
C ARG A 442 -18.39 -55.99 -55.52
N ILE A 443 -18.33 -56.89 -54.54
CA ILE A 443 -19.37 -57.09 -53.52
C ILE A 443 -19.53 -55.86 -52.60
N GLU A 444 -18.43 -55.25 -52.17
CA GLU A 444 -18.45 -54.01 -51.36
C GLU A 444 -19.18 -52.87 -52.09
N GLU A 445 -18.91 -52.72 -53.38
CA GLU A 445 -19.54 -51.69 -54.21
C GLU A 445 -21.02 -51.99 -54.44
N ALA A 446 -21.39 -53.28 -54.56
CA ALA A 446 -22.79 -53.67 -54.64
C ALA A 446 -23.56 -53.27 -53.37
N LEU A 447 -22.99 -53.47 -52.17
CA LEU A 447 -23.65 -53.07 -50.92
C LEU A 447 -23.69 -51.56 -50.71
N SER A 448 -22.63 -50.84 -51.09
CA SER A 448 -22.65 -49.38 -51.11
C SER A 448 -23.70 -48.84 -52.09
N TYR A 449 -23.87 -49.50 -53.24
CA TYR A 449 -24.90 -49.16 -54.22
C TYR A 449 -26.31 -49.43 -53.69
N LEU A 450 -26.52 -50.53 -52.97
CA LEU A 450 -27.79 -50.87 -52.31
C LEU A 450 -28.22 -49.75 -51.35
N PHE A 451 -27.30 -49.25 -50.52
CA PHE A 451 -27.62 -48.16 -49.60
C PHE A 451 -27.79 -46.81 -50.33
N ASN A 452 -26.77 -46.38 -51.07
CA ASN A 452 -26.72 -45.02 -51.60
C ASN A 452 -27.71 -44.79 -52.76
N SER A 453 -27.91 -45.80 -53.60
CA SER A 453 -28.73 -45.67 -54.81
C SER A 453 -30.13 -46.24 -54.66
N ILE A 454 -30.34 -47.25 -53.80
CA ILE A 454 -31.65 -47.87 -53.65
C ILE A 454 -32.32 -47.36 -52.37
N TYR A 455 -31.74 -47.61 -51.19
CA TYR A 455 -32.38 -47.21 -49.92
C TYR A 455 -32.61 -45.70 -49.78
N ILE A 456 -31.60 -44.87 -50.02
CA ILE A 456 -31.75 -43.40 -49.92
C ILE A 456 -32.81 -42.90 -50.90
N GLU A 457 -32.86 -43.43 -52.13
CA GLU A 457 -33.85 -43.01 -53.12
C GLU A 457 -35.27 -43.41 -52.68
N LEU A 458 -35.45 -44.61 -52.13
CA LEU A 458 -36.74 -45.04 -51.59
C LEU A 458 -37.23 -44.10 -50.49
N VAL A 459 -36.35 -43.73 -49.55
CA VAL A 459 -36.68 -42.81 -48.46
C VAL A 459 -36.95 -41.39 -48.99
N SER A 460 -36.14 -40.93 -49.97
CA SER A 460 -36.32 -39.63 -50.61
C SER A 460 -37.64 -39.54 -51.37
N LYS A 461 -38.02 -40.58 -52.11
CA LYS A 461 -39.29 -40.61 -52.85
C LYS A 461 -40.48 -40.70 -51.90
N LYS A 462 -40.41 -41.54 -50.85
CA LYS A 462 -41.53 -41.75 -49.92
C LYS A 462 -41.77 -40.61 -48.96
N TYR A 463 -40.70 -40.00 -48.45
CA TYR A 463 -40.78 -39.02 -47.37
C TYR A 463 -40.20 -37.66 -47.74
N GLY A 464 -39.74 -37.47 -48.99
CA GLY A 464 -39.13 -36.22 -49.44
C GLY A 464 -37.73 -35.95 -48.87
N ARG A 465 -37.14 -36.90 -48.14
CA ARG A 465 -35.88 -36.69 -47.42
C ARG A 465 -34.66 -36.91 -48.31
N ILE A 466 -33.89 -35.85 -48.54
CA ILE A 466 -32.64 -35.88 -49.30
C ILE A 466 -31.47 -35.90 -48.33
N LYS A 467 -30.56 -36.88 -48.44
CA LYS A 467 -29.36 -36.97 -47.58
C LYS A 467 -28.46 -35.75 -47.80
N LYS A 468 -28.05 -35.08 -46.73
CA LYS A 468 -27.13 -33.92 -46.85
C LYS A 468 -25.69 -34.40 -47.10
N PRO A 469 -24.84 -33.62 -47.78
CA PRO A 469 -23.46 -34.03 -48.06
C PRO A 469 -22.63 -34.32 -46.80
N ASN A 470 -22.89 -33.59 -45.72
CA ASN A 470 -22.20 -33.71 -44.44
C ASN A 470 -22.82 -34.73 -43.47
N GLU A 471 -23.84 -35.46 -43.90
CA GLU A 471 -24.57 -36.41 -43.07
C GLU A 471 -23.97 -37.82 -43.21
N THR A 472 -23.74 -38.53 -42.10
CA THR A 472 -23.28 -39.93 -42.16
C THR A 472 -24.42 -40.88 -42.55
N ILE A 473 -24.10 -42.13 -42.90
CA ILE A 473 -25.10 -43.18 -43.17
C ILE A 473 -26.01 -43.35 -41.94
N ARG A 474 -25.41 -43.39 -40.75
CA ARG A 474 -26.09 -43.55 -39.47
C ARG A 474 -26.97 -42.35 -39.13
N ASP A 475 -26.49 -41.12 -39.33
CA ASP A 475 -27.26 -39.90 -39.07
C ASP A 475 -28.52 -39.84 -39.95
N PHE A 476 -28.37 -40.19 -41.23
CA PHE A 476 -29.50 -40.27 -42.16
C PHE A 476 -30.56 -41.27 -41.70
N ALA A 477 -30.15 -42.43 -41.21
CA ALA A 477 -31.05 -43.43 -40.69
C ALA A 477 -31.76 -42.99 -39.39
N ILE A 478 -31.03 -42.40 -38.43
CA ILE A 478 -31.60 -41.92 -37.17
C ILE A 478 -32.65 -40.84 -37.43
N ILE A 479 -32.32 -39.87 -38.30
CA ILE A 479 -33.26 -38.81 -38.66
C ILE A 479 -34.47 -39.40 -39.37
N SER A 480 -34.27 -40.33 -40.30
CA SER A 480 -35.38 -40.98 -41.01
C SER A 480 -36.31 -41.76 -40.07
N VAL A 481 -35.75 -42.49 -39.10
CA VAL A 481 -36.52 -43.21 -38.07
C VAL A 481 -37.32 -42.23 -37.20
N LYS A 482 -36.69 -41.15 -36.74
CA LYS A 482 -37.31 -40.18 -35.84
C LYS A 482 -38.38 -39.32 -36.52
N GLU A 483 -38.11 -38.85 -37.73
CA GLU A 483 -39.01 -37.92 -38.44
C GLU A 483 -40.16 -38.64 -39.13
N PHE A 484 -39.93 -39.86 -39.65
CA PHE A 484 -40.93 -40.61 -40.42
C PHE A 484 -41.50 -41.82 -39.67
N ASN A 485 -41.15 -41.97 -38.38
CA ASN A 485 -41.62 -43.04 -37.50
C ASN A 485 -41.37 -44.45 -38.09
N LEU A 486 -40.22 -44.62 -38.75
CA LEU A 486 -39.79 -45.93 -39.26
C LEU A 486 -39.44 -46.83 -38.09
N GLU A 487 -39.64 -48.15 -38.24
CA GLU A 487 -39.39 -49.09 -37.15
C GLU A 487 -37.86 -49.23 -36.90
N PRO A 488 -37.33 -48.80 -35.74
CA PRO A 488 -35.89 -48.80 -35.48
C PRO A 488 -35.28 -50.20 -35.55
N SER A 489 -36.04 -51.21 -35.09
CA SER A 489 -35.69 -52.64 -35.09
C SER A 489 -35.41 -53.20 -36.48
N LYS A 490 -35.97 -52.60 -37.54
CA LYS A 490 -35.77 -53.01 -38.93
C LYS A 490 -34.65 -52.21 -39.60
N ILE A 491 -34.62 -50.90 -39.36
CA ILE A 491 -33.68 -50.00 -40.06
C ILE A 491 -32.27 -50.11 -39.50
N TYR A 492 -32.08 -50.10 -38.18
CA TYR A 492 -30.74 -50.00 -37.61
C TYR A 492 -29.84 -51.22 -37.86
N PRO A 493 -30.32 -52.48 -37.81
CA PRO A 493 -29.48 -53.63 -38.13
C PRO A 493 -28.93 -53.59 -39.57
N PHE A 494 -29.76 -53.21 -40.54
CA PHE A 494 -29.32 -53.05 -41.94
C PHE A 494 -28.24 -51.95 -42.07
N ILE A 495 -28.49 -50.79 -41.46
CA ILE A 495 -27.58 -49.64 -41.53
C ILE A 495 -26.24 -49.95 -40.87
N GLN A 496 -26.27 -50.61 -39.72
CA GLN A 496 -25.06 -51.02 -39.03
C GLN A 496 -24.24 -51.99 -39.87
N LYS A 497 -24.88 -52.99 -40.51
CA LYS A 497 -24.18 -53.96 -41.37
C LYS A 497 -23.56 -53.29 -42.60
N VAL A 498 -24.27 -52.34 -43.22
CA VAL A 498 -23.75 -51.54 -44.35
C VAL A 498 -22.57 -50.67 -43.91
N GLU A 499 -22.66 -50.03 -42.75
CA GLU A 499 -21.60 -49.17 -42.20
C GLU A 499 -20.34 -49.96 -41.86
N GLU A 500 -20.50 -51.13 -41.21
CA GLU A 500 -19.40 -52.06 -40.93
C GLU A 500 -18.68 -52.44 -42.22
N ILE A 501 -19.41 -52.77 -43.29
CA ILE A 501 -18.83 -53.19 -44.56
C ILE A 501 -18.13 -52.05 -45.31
N ILE A 502 -18.73 -50.84 -45.33
CA ILE A 502 -18.16 -49.70 -46.07
C ILE A 502 -16.88 -49.17 -45.39
N TYR A 503 -16.81 -49.24 -44.05
CA TYR A 503 -15.71 -48.64 -43.30
C TYR A 503 -14.66 -49.64 -42.78
N ALA A 504 -14.93 -50.95 -42.77
CA ALA A 504 -13.92 -51.95 -42.41
C ALA A 504 -13.02 -52.29 -43.61
N ARG A 505 -11.86 -51.63 -43.71
CA ARG A 505 -10.74 -52.14 -44.53
C ARG A 505 -9.66 -52.79 -43.64
N PRO A 506 -9.03 -53.90 -44.05
CA PRO A 506 -9.19 -54.64 -45.31
C PRO A 506 -9.79 -56.05 -45.06
N TYR A 507 -11.08 -56.25 -45.35
CA TYR A 507 -11.67 -57.59 -45.43
C TYR A 507 -12.33 -57.77 -46.80
N GLN A 508 -12.02 -58.88 -47.49
CA GLN A 508 -12.80 -59.30 -48.65
C GLN A 508 -14.18 -59.76 -48.15
N VAL A 509 -15.22 -58.97 -48.42
CA VAL A 509 -16.61 -59.31 -48.08
C VAL A 509 -16.99 -60.61 -48.79
N ALA A 510 -17.39 -61.62 -48.03
CA ALA A 510 -17.80 -62.90 -48.58
C ALA A 510 -19.22 -62.81 -49.16
N ASP A 511 -19.54 -63.64 -50.16
CA ASP A 511 -20.89 -63.74 -50.74
C ASP A 511 -21.97 -63.96 -49.67
N LYS A 512 -21.65 -64.69 -48.58
CA LYS A 512 -22.56 -64.89 -47.45
C LYS A 512 -23.01 -63.58 -46.80
N GLU A 513 -22.09 -62.64 -46.59
CA GLU A 513 -22.37 -61.35 -45.94
C GLU A 513 -23.21 -60.44 -46.84
N PHE A 514 -23.07 -60.57 -48.15
CA PHE A 514 -23.93 -59.91 -49.12
C PHE A 514 -25.39 -60.37 -48.95
N TYR A 515 -25.65 -61.68 -48.95
CA TYR A 515 -27.01 -62.20 -48.79
C TYR A 515 -27.61 -61.88 -47.42
N GLU A 516 -26.84 -61.97 -46.33
CA GLU A 516 -27.29 -61.53 -44.99
C GLU A 516 -27.72 -60.06 -44.98
N THR A 517 -26.97 -59.18 -45.65
CA THR A 517 -27.31 -57.75 -45.73
C THR A 517 -28.57 -57.51 -46.56
N ILE A 518 -28.78 -58.29 -47.62
CA ILE A 518 -30.01 -58.26 -48.42
C ILE A 518 -31.23 -58.72 -47.61
N GLU A 519 -31.08 -59.77 -46.80
CA GLU A 519 -32.16 -60.25 -45.93
C GLU A 519 -32.61 -59.18 -44.94
N LEU A 520 -31.67 -58.42 -44.37
CA LEU A 520 -31.96 -57.26 -43.53
C LEU A 520 -32.66 -56.13 -44.32
N PHE A 521 -32.34 -55.98 -45.61
CA PHE A 521 -32.94 -54.96 -46.46
C PHE A 521 -34.36 -55.30 -46.93
N SER A 522 -34.66 -56.58 -47.19
CA SER A 522 -35.95 -57.03 -47.71
C SER A 522 -37.18 -56.53 -46.92
N PRO A 523 -37.25 -56.62 -45.57
CA PRO A 523 -38.38 -56.09 -44.80
C PRO A 523 -38.46 -54.56 -44.84
N ILE A 524 -37.33 -53.87 -44.98
CA ILE A 524 -37.28 -52.40 -45.15
C ILE A 524 -37.86 -52.03 -46.51
N TYR A 525 -37.45 -52.73 -47.56
CA TYR A 525 -37.95 -52.53 -48.91
C TYR A 525 -39.47 -52.74 -48.99
N TYR A 526 -39.98 -53.81 -48.37
CA TYR A 526 -41.43 -54.05 -48.27
C TYR A 526 -42.14 -52.93 -47.49
N TYR A 527 -41.59 -52.49 -46.37
CA TYR A 527 -42.15 -51.39 -45.59
C TYR A 527 -42.21 -50.07 -46.38
N LEU A 528 -41.21 -49.81 -47.23
CA LEU A 528 -41.15 -48.59 -48.03
C LEU A 528 -42.03 -48.69 -49.28
N THR A 529 -42.06 -49.83 -49.99
CA THR A 529 -42.71 -49.93 -51.31
C THR A 529 -44.04 -50.69 -51.31
N GLY A 530 -44.28 -51.56 -50.31
CA GLY A 530 -45.38 -52.52 -50.29
C GLY A 530 -45.16 -53.76 -51.16
N SER A 531 -43.97 -53.92 -51.75
CA SER A 531 -43.61 -55.05 -52.64
C SER A 531 -42.45 -55.87 -52.06
N THR A 532 -42.38 -57.17 -52.36
CA THR A 532 -41.29 -58.03 -51.88
C THR A 532 -40.01 -57.74 -52.66
N PHE A 533 -38.89 -57.67 -51.95
CA PHE A 533 -37.59 -57.53 -52.60
C PHE A 533 -37.15 -58.89 -53.13
N ILE A 534 -37.21 -59.08 -54.44
CA ILE A 534 -36.82 -60.34 -55.11
C ILE A 534 -35.51 -60.10 -55.85
N LEU A 535 -34.44 -60.79 -55.43
CA LEU A 535 -33.22 -60.91 -56.20
C LEU A 535 -33.30 -62.16 -57.07
N ASN A 536 -33.68 -62.00 -58.34
CA ASN A 536 -33.54 -63.07 -59.33
C ASN A 536 -32.08 -63.13 -59.80
N PHE A 537 -31.23 -63.79 -59.02
CA PHE A 537 -29.90 -64.18 -59.48
C PHE A 537 -29.99 -65.29 -60.53
#